data_AF-A0A1Q3HB66-F1
#
_entry.id   AF-A0A1Q3HB66-F1
#
_cell.length_a   1.000
_cell.length_b   1.000
_cell.length_c   1.000
_cell.angle_alpha   90.00
_cell.angle_beta   90.00
_cell.angle_gamma   90.00
#
_symmetry.space_group_name_H-M   'P 1'
#
loop_
_entity.id
_entity.type
_entity.pdbx_description
1 polymer ?
#
loop_
_entity_poly.entity_id
_entity_poly.type
_entity_poly.pdbx_seq_one_letter_code
_entity_poly.pdbx_strand_id
1 'polypeptide(L)'
;MTAVESARRSALAAHLAFVRALGDVTTSNRRISGELSRLAASKRGIAGPYPELFVPFVDDGAQQLRWMDAELAAAARLSTLASEMEDPDMQLALLRLGGPRLQSTLMGAILLAIWLDFLTLADVVLAQHPSYSVEHLFVQMERSRMMLGPAMTALASGEPGQAEAAAADLPALIGHLTGEFAATRERVLESGKNLQKMLLVKDLLESVAMVSAMKMALPRMLRPATSATLGVGLVMGSNGVMMGTRLVVSAEWVEMMRQLVRAGVISLPAVSAAVRIHAGQVMMAEAYGDLPRGVRDALGDGPEVRGMRVTDRAGAGMAEPPEHHVMPQEFREWFEKRGFTDEMSIDHFCVRMEQASHQAIHGGGDWRLGRNWAGEWNRLVMSELRDAEMAAGRMLTRNEVLNIVAELMTDYGIPMNFIRRRGR
;
A
#
# COMPACT_ATOMS: atom_id res chain seq x y z
N MET A 1 -23.42 4.24 25.96
CA MET A 1 -22.10 4.22 25.31
C MET A 1 -21.67 5.68 25.15
N THR A 2 -20.58 6.08 25.79
CA THR A 2 -20.10 7.49 25.71
C THR A 2 -19.33 7.70 24.40
N ALA A 3 -19.18 8.96 23.97
CA ALA A 3 -18.42 9.30 22.76
C ALA A 3 -16.96 8.78 22.83
N VAL A 4 -16.33 8.90 24.01
CA VAL A 4 -14.96 8.40 24.28
C VAL A 4 -14.87 6.88 24.16
N GLU A 5 -15.86 6.15 24.68
CA GLU A 5 -15.91 4.68 24.59
C GLU A 5 -16.10 4.22 23.13
N SER A 6 -16.86 4.98 22.33
CA SER A 6 -17.01 4.74 20.89
C SER A 6 -15.71 5.00 20.13
N ALA A 7 -15.01 6.10 20.43
CA ALA A 7 -13.73 6.44 19.80
C ALA A 7 -12.65 5.38 20.07
N ARG A 8 -12.51 4.94 21.33
CA ARG A 8 -11.57 3.87 21.70
C ARG A 8 -11.85 2.55 20.99
N ARG A 9 -13.12 2.14 20.86
CA ARG A 9 -13.49 0.93 20.12
C ARG A 9 -13.14 1.04 18.63
N SER A 10 -13.37 2.22 18.03
CA SER A 10 -13.03 2.48 16.63
C SER A 10 -11.53 2.42 16.39
N ALA A 11 -10.73 3.08 17.24
CA ALA A 11 -9.27 3.06 17.17
C ALA A 11 -8.70 1.64 17.34
N LEU A 12 -9.23 0.86 18.29
CA LEU A 12 -8.85 -0.54 18.48
C LEU A 12 -9.19 -1.41 17.26
N ALA A 13 -10.39 -1.24 16.68
CA ALA A 13 -10.79 -1.97 15.48
C ALA A 13 -9.87 -1.66 14.29
N ALA A 14 -9.53 -0.37 14.10
CA ALA A 14 -8.59 0.06 13.07
C ALA A 14 -7.18 -0.53 13.29
N HIS A 15 -6.70 -0.55 14.54
CA HIS A 15 -5.41 -1.13 14.88
C HIS A 15 -5.36 -2.64 14.59
N LEU A 16 -6.39 -3.39 15.01
CA LEU A 16 -6.45 -4.83 14.75
C LEU A 16 -6.50 -5.13 13.24
N ALA A 17 -7.27 -4.34 12.48
CA ALA A 17 -7.30 -4.44 11.03
C ALA A 17 -5.94 -4.14 10.40
N PHE A 18 -5.22 -3.14 10.93
CA PHE A 18 -3.89 -2.76 10.45
C PHE A 18 -2.85 -3.85 10.69
N VAL A 19 -2.76 -4.38 11.91
CA VAL A 19 -1.83 -5.45 12.27
C VAL A 19 -2.10 -6.71 11.43
N ARG A 20 -3.37 -7.04 11.20
CA ARG A 20 -3.75 -8.16 10.34
C ARG A 20 -3.28 -7.94 8.90
N ALA A 21 -3.58 -6.78 8.33
CA ALA A 21 -3.16 -6.44 6.97
C ALA A 21 -1.64 -6.45 6.81
N LEU A 22 -0.91 -5.90 7.78
CA LEU A 22 0.55 -5.92 7.84
C LEU A 22 1.11 -7.34 7.84
N GLY A 23 0.58 -8.23 8.69
CA GLY A 23 1.01 -9.62 8.78
C GLY A 23 0.74 -10.41 7.49
N ASP A 24 -0.37 -10.10 6.83
CA ASP A 24 -0.76 -10.70 5.56
C ASP A 24 0.18 -10.28 4.41
N VAL A 25 0.48 -8.98 4.27
CA VAL A 25 1.43 -8.49 3.25
C VAL A 25 2.85 -8.99 3.52
N THR A 26 3.30 -8.97 4.78
CA THR A 26 4.60 -9.53 5.20
C THR A 26 4.74 -11.01 4.83
N THR A 27 3.66 -11.79 4.97
CA THR A 27 3.66 -13.21 4.59
C THR A 27 3.73 -13.38 3.08
N SER A 28 3.06 -12.51 2.31
CA SER A 28 3.15 -12.48 0.85
C SER A 28 4.58 -12.18 0.38
N ASN A 29 5.22 -11.12 0.91
CA ASN A 29 6.61 -10.77 0.59
C ASN A 29 7.59 -11.92 0.87
N ARG A 30 7.48 -12.58 2.03
CA ARG A 30 8.33 -13.74 2.37
C ARG A 30 8.16 -14.88 1.37
N ARG A 31 6.95 -15.12 0.87
CA ARG A 31 6.70 -16.14 -0.14
C ARG A 31 7.34 -15.76 -1.48
N ILE A 32 7.16 -14.51 -1.91
CA ILE A 32 7.79 -13.99 -3.14
C ILE A 32 9.31 -14.08 -3.04
N SER A 33 9.90 -13.70 -1.90
CA SER A 33 11.32 -13.83 -1.63
C SER A 33 11.83 -15.27 -1.78
N GLY A 34 11.08 -16.25 -1.25
CA GLY A 34 11.38 -17.66 -1.41
C GLY A 34 11.36 -18.14 -2.86
N GLU A 35 10.38 -17.68 -3.65
CA GLU A 35 10.30 -18.02 -5.08
C GLU A 35 11.41 -17.35 -5.91
N LEU A 36 11.75 -16.09 -5.64
CA LEU A 36 12.89 -15.44 -6.28
C LEU A 36 14.21 -16.18 -5.96
N SER A 37 14.37 -16.60 -4.70
CA SER A 37 15.53 -17.41 -4.29
C SER A 37 15.57 -18.76 -5.01
N ARG A 38 14.41 -19.41 -5.20
CA ARG A 38 14.30 -20.65 -5.98
C ARG A 38 14.72 -20.44 -7.44
N LEU A 39 14.25 -19.36 -8.07
CA LEU A 39 14.57 -19.02 -9.46
C LEU A 39 16.04 -18.69 -9.65
N ALA A 40 16.63 -17.92 -8.72
CA ALA A 40 18.08 -17.64 -8.71
C ALA A 40 18.94 -18.91 -8.58
N ALA A 41 18.40 -19.99 -8.01
CA ALA A 41 19.06 -21.29 -7.91
C ALA A 41 18.76 -22.25 -9.09
N SER A 42 17.94 -21.84 -10.07
CA SER A 42 17.48 -22.70 -11.16
C SER A 42 18.57 -22.92 -12.22
N LYS A 43 19.43 -23.93 -11.99
CA LYS A 43 20.56 -24.29 -12.86
C LYS A 43 20.19 -24.71 -14.28
N ARG A 44 18.92 -25.05 -14.52
CA ARG A 44 18.42 -25.42 -15.85
C ARG A 44 17.66 -24.28 -16.53
N GLY A 45 17.11 -23.34 -15.77
CA GLY A 45 16.35 -22.21 -16.31
C GLY A 45 17.13 -20.90 -16.23
N ILE A 46 16.60 -19.92 -15.50
CA ILE A 46 17.12 -18.54 -15.47
C ILE A 46 18.61 -18.46 -15.08
N ALA A 47 19.03 -19.23 -14.08
CA ALA A 47 20.42 -19.23 -13.60
C ALA A 47 21.31 -20.25 -14.32
N GLY A 48 20.83 -20.84 -15.42
CA GLY A 48 21.51 -21.92 -16.15
C GLY A 48 22.22 -21.43 -17.40
N PRO A 49 21.63 -21.57 -18.61
CA PRO A 49 22.37 -21.40 -19.87
C PRO A 49 22.80 -19.96 -20.19
N TYR A 50 22.06 -18.96 -19.70
CA TYR A 50 22.28 -17.54 -20.02
C TYR A 50 22.16 -16.64 -18.77
N PRO A 51 22.97 -16.87 -17.73
CA PRO A 51 22.79 -16.22 -16.43
C PRO A 51 22.97 -14.69 -16.54
N GLU A 52 23.92 -14.22 -17.33
CA GLU A 52 24.19 -12.79 -17.57
C GLU A 52 23.00 -12.05 -18.20
N LEU A 53 22.11 -12.76 -18.90
CA LEU A 53 20.94 -12.17 -19.54
C LEU A 53 19.71 -12.19 -18.64
N PHE A 54 19.51 -13.25 -17.86
CA PHE A 54 18.24 -13.46 -17.15
C PHE A 54 18.29 -13.32 -15.63
N VAL A 55 19.44 -13.51 -14.99
CA VAL A 55 19.58 -13.27 -13.54
C VAL A 55 19.27 -11.81 -13.15
N PRO A 56 19.65 -10.78 -13.94
CA PRO A 56 19.29 -9.40 -13.62
C PRO A 56 17.78 -9.16 -13.43
N PHE A 57 16.91 -9.91 -14.12
CA PHE A 57 15.46 -9.83 -13.94
C PHE A 57 14.99 -10.32 -12.56
N VAL A 58 15.68 -11.31 -12.00
CA VAL A 58 15.44 -11.81 -10.63
C VAL A 58 15.96 -10.80 -9.61
N ASP A 59 17.15 -10.23 -9.86
CA ASP A 59 17.75 -9.21 -9.00
C ASP A 59 16.89 -7.94 -8.92
N ASP A 60 16.29 -7.53 -10.04
CA ASP A 60 15.32 -6.43 -10.07
C ASP A 60 14.12 -6.72 -9.17
N GLY A 61 13.59 -7.95 -9.21
CA GLY A 61 12.52 -8.38 -8.30
C GLY A 61 12.95 -8.37 -6.83
N ALA A 62 14.17 -8.80 -6.53
CA ALA A 62 14.73 -8.76 -5.18
C ALA A 62 14.97 -7.32 -4.69
N GLN A 63 15.32 -6.39 -5.58
CA GLN A 63 15.44 -4.97 -5.26
C GLN A 63 14.07 -4.35 -4.93
N GLN A 64 12.99 -4.76 -5.60
CA GLN A 64 11.64 -4.31 -5.23
C GLN A 64 11.25 -4.81 -3.83
N LEU A 65 11.55 -6.05 -3.46
CA LEU A 65 11.28 -6.54 -2.10
C LEU A 65 11.96 -5.73 -1.02
N ARG A 66 13.21 -5.27 -1.25
CA ARG A 66 13.98 -4.55 -0.22
C ARG A 66 13.27 -3.29 0.28
N TRP A 67 12.74 -2.46 -0.63
CA TRP A 67 12.03 -1.26 -0.21
C TRP A 67 10.70 -1.64 0.45
N MET A 68 10.02 -2.68 -0.04
CA MET A 68 8.74 -3.11 0.54
C MET A 68 8.91 -3.61 1.98
N ASP A 69 9.96 -4.39 2.25
CA ASP A 69 10.25 -4.89 3.59
C ASP A 69 10.64 -3.75 4.55
N ALA A 70 11.35 -2.73 4.05
CA ALA A 70 11.66 -1.53 4.81
C ALA A 70 10.38 -0.74 5.17
N GLU A 71 9.47 -0.57 4.21
CA GLU A 71 8.18 0.11 4.39
C GLU A 71 7.25 -0.65 5.35
N LEU A 72 7.22 -1.99 5.28
CA LEU A 72 6.47 -2.82 6.24
C LEU A 72 7.08 -2.73 7.64
N ALA A 73 8.40 -2.73 7.77
CA ALA A 73 9.06 -2.57 9.07
C ALA A 73 8.78 -1.19 9.69
N ALA A 74 8.77 -0.13 8.87
CA ALA A 74 8.34 1.21 9.26
C ALA A 74 6.88 1.23 9.73
N ALA A 75 5.96 0.66 8.96
CA ALA A 75 4.55 0.52 9.32
C ALA A 75 4.36 -0.29 10.62
N ALA A 76 5.14 -1.35 10.84
CA ALA A 76 5.12 -2.14 12.06
C ALA A 76 5.51 -1.30 13.29
N ARG A 77 6.58 -0.50 13.20
CA ARG A 77 7.00 0.41 14.28
C ARG A 77 5.91 1.40 14.63
N LEU A 78 5.29 2.02 13.63
CA LEU A 78 4.17 2.95 13.83
C LEU A 78 2.96 2.27 14.48
N SER A 79 2.66 1.02 14.09
CA SER A 79 1.61 0.23 14.74
C SER A 79 1.92 -0.04 16.20
N THR A 80 3.14 -0.48 16.54
CA THR A 80 3.53 -0.72 17.93
C THR A 80 3.40 0.56 18.78
N LEU A 81 3.84 1.70 18.24
CA LEU A 81 3.68 2.99 18.93
C LEU A 81 2.20 3.35 19.10
N ALA A 82 1.37 3.12 18.08
CA ALA A 82 -0.06 3.33 18.18
C ALA A 82 -0.71 2.50 19.31
N SER A 83 -0.25 1.26 19.58
CA SER A 83 -0.78 0.47 20.71
C SER A 83 -0.38 0.99 22.09
N GLU A 84 0.64 1.84 22.17
CA GLU A 84 1.15 2.40 23.42
C GLU A 84 0.49 3.75 23.75
N MET A 85 -0.33 4.31 22.85
CA MET A 85 -1.02 5.58 23.06
C MET A 85 -2.30 5.40 23.88
N GLU A 86 -2.51 6.31 24.84
CA GLU A 86 -3.74 6.36 25.65
C GLU A 86 -4.87 7.10 24.93
N ASP A 87 -4.51 8.11 24.16
CA ASP A 87 -5.44 8.91 23.37
C ASP A 87 -5.83 8.17 22.07
N PRO A 88 -7.13 7.90 21.85
CA PRO A 88 -7.59 7.15 20.68
C PRO A 88 -7.40 7.90 19.35
N ASP A 89 -7.38 9.23 19.36
CA ASP A 89 -7.17 10.03 18.16
C ASP A 89 -5.68 10.05 17.79
N MET A 90 -4.78 10.13 18.77
CA MET A 90 -3.33 9.97 18.56
C MET A 90 -2.98 8.56 18.09
N GLN A 91 -3.58 7.53 18.70
CA GLN A 91 -3.46 6.14 18.23
C GLN A 91 -3.82 6.04 16.74
N LEU A 92 -4.96 6.61 16.36
CA LEU A 92 -5.42 6.58 14.98
C LEU A 92 -4.51 7.41 14.05
N ALA A 93 -4.01 8.55 14.51
CA ALA A 93 -3.10 9.39 13.74
C ALA A 93 -1.79 8.67 13.41
N LEU A 94 -1.22 7.91 14.34
CA LEU A 94 -0.04 7.08 14.08
C LEU A 94 -0.32 5.95 13.07
N LEU A 95 -1.49 5.31 13.14
CA LEU A 95 -1.88 4.32 12.14
C LEU A 95 -2.01 4.95 10.74
N ARG A 96 -2.54 6.18 10.64
CA ARG A 96 -2.65 6.93 9.38
C ARG A 96 -1.28 7.28 8.78
N LEU A 97 -0.27 7.52 9.62
CA LEU A 97 1.12 7.67 9.13
C LEU A 97 1.69 6.37 8.55
N GLY A 98 1.28 5.21 9.08
CA GLY A 98 1.68 3.89 8.57
C GLY A 98 0.88 3.41 7.35
N GLY A 99 -0.31 3.98 7.16
CA GLY A 99 -1.28 3.64 6.12
C GLY A 99 -0.76 3.64 4.69
N PRO A 100 -0.20 4.76 4.18
CA PRO A 100 0.36 4.84 2.84
C PRO A 100 1.46 3.80 2.56
N ARG A 101 2.25 3.44 3.59
CA ARG A 101 3.31 2.43 3.51
C ARG A 101 2.72 1.03 3.31
N LEU A 102 1.73 0.69 4.14
CA LEU A 102 0.98 -0.57 4.01
C LEU A 102 0.26 -0.67 2.64
N GLN A 103 -0.35 0.42 2.19
CA GLN A 103 -1.03 0.47 0.90
C GLN A 103 -0.06 0.24 -0.27
N SER A 104 1.07 0.96 -0.27
CA SER A 104 2.06 0.89 -1.34
C SER A 104 2.69 -0.49 -1.44
N THR A 105 2.95 -1.12 -0.29
CA THR A 105 3.50 -2.48 -0.22
C THR A 105 2.48 -3.55 -0.61
N LEU A 106 1.20 -3.41 -0.25
CA LEU A 106 0.14 -4.29 -0.75
C LEU A 106 0.08 -4.25 -2.29
N MET A 107 0.06 -3.04 -2.86
CA MET A 107 0.01 -2.85 -4.31
C MET A 107 1.29 -3.35 -5.00
N GLY A 108 2.45 -3.08 -4.41
CA GLY A 108 3.74 -3.57 -4.88
C GLY A 108 3.81 -5.10 -4.87
N ALA A 109 3.27 -5.75 -3.84
CA ALA A 109 3.23 -7.21 -3.75
C ALA A 109 2.39 -7.83 -4.88
N ILE A 110 1.27 -7.21 -5.24
CA ILE A 110 0.44 -7.64 -6.38
C ILE A 110 1.23 -7.53 -7.69
N LEU A 111 1.89 -6.40 -7.95
CA LEU A 111 2.69 -6.22 -9.16
C LEU A 111 3.87 -7.19 -9.23
N LEU A 112 4.56 -7.40 -8.10
CA LEU A 112 5.71 -8.28 -8.02
C LEU A 112 5.31 -9.75 -8.19
N ALA A 113 4.09 -10.10 -7.79
CA ALA A 113 3.50 -11.39 -8.12
C ALA A 113 3.40 -11.61 -9.63
N ILE A 114 2.92 -10.61 -10.37
CA ILE A 114 2.81 -10.70 -11.83
C ILE A 114 4.20 -10.79 -12.45
N TRP A 115 5.17 -10.04 -11.92
CA TRP A 115 6.55 -10.19 -12.36
C TRP A 115 7.09 -11.61 -12.15
N LEU A 116 6.78 -12.21 -11.00
CA LEU A 116 7.16 -13.59 -10.69
C LEU A 116 6.54 -14.60 -11.66
N ASP A 117 5.36 -14.33 -12.22
CA ASP A 117 4.78 -15.14 -13.29
C ASP A 117 5.63 -15.10 -14.56
N PHE A 118 6.04 -13.91 -15.01
CA PHE A 118 6.95 -13.77 -16.15
C PHE A 118 8.28 -14.47 -15.91
N LEU A 119 8.88 -14.30 -14.72
CA LEU A 119 10.12 -14.99 -14.35
C LEU A 119 9.94 -16.51 -14.37
N THR A 120 8.83 -17.02 -13.83
CA THR A 120 8.55 -18.47 -13.81
C THR A 120 8.35 -19.02 -15.22
N LEU A 121 7.68 -18.27 -16.10
CA LEU A 121 7.55 -18.62 -17.51
C LEU A 121 8.92 -18.68 -18.20
N ALA A 122 9.76 -17.66 -18.01
CA ALA A 122 11.09 -17.61 -18.58
C ALA A 122 11.96 -18.78 -18.08
N ASP A 123 11.91 -19.10 -16.79
CA ASP A 123 12.62 -20.24 -16.18
C ASP A 123 12.25 -21.56 -16.85
N VAL A 124 10.94 -21.80 -17.06
CA VAL A 124 10.45 -22.99 -17.74
C VAL A 124 10.86 -23.04 -19.21
N VAL A 125 10.74 -21.92 -19.93
CA VAL A 125 11.13 -21.84 -21.36
C VAL A 125 12.62 -22.14 -21.51
N LEU A 126 13.47 -21.53 -20.69
CA LEU A 126 14.91 -21.76 -20.73
C LEU A 126 15.27 -23.21 -20.38
N ALA A 127 14.56 -23.81 -19.42
CA ALA A 127 14.82 -25.19 -18.99
C ALA A 127 14.35 -26.26 -19.99
N GLN A 128 13.28 -26.00 -20.74
CA GLN A 128 12.56 -27.06 -21.47
C GLN A 128 12.33 -26.78 -22.96
N HIS A 129 12.57 -25.54 -23.42
CA HIS A 129 12.37 -25.11 -24.79
C HIS A 129 13.61 -24.49 -25.43
N PRO A 130 14.66 -25.29 -25.69
CA PRO A 130 15.84 -24.79 -26.40
C PRO A 130 15.53 -24.33 -27.83
N SER A 131 14.36 -24.66 -28.38
CA SER A 131 13.91 -24.23 -29.70
C SER A 131 13.22 -22.86 -29.73
N TYR A 132 12.81 -22.32 -28.58
CA TYR A 132 12.25 -20.97 -28.51
C TYR A 132 13.37 -19.94 -28.59
N SER A 133 13.13 -18.81 -29.28
CA SER A 133 14.15 -17.78 -29.43
C SER A 133 14.48 -17.12 -28.09
N VAL A 134 15.73 -17.28 -27.65
CA VAL A 134 16.25 -16.67 -26.41
C VAL A 134 16.22 -15.15 -26.50
N GLU A 135 16.59 -14.59 -27.65
CA GLU A 135 16.50 -13.15 -27.92
C GLU A 135 15.06 -12.66 -27.80
N HIS A 136 14.11 -13.41 -28.37
CA HIS A 136 12.70 -13.03 -28.28
C HIS A 136 12.22 -13.05 -26.82
N LEU A 137 12.56 -14.11 -26.07
CA LEU A 137 12.23 -14.21 -24.64
C LEU A 137 12.80 -13.02 -23.85
N PHE A 138 14.07 -12.68 -24.08
CA PHE A 138 14.73 -11.55 -23.43
C PHE A 138 14.02 -10.22 -23.73
N VAL A 139 13.72 -9.95 -25.01
CA VAL A 139 12.99 -8.73 -25.42
C VAL A 139 11.60 -8.66 -24.77
N GLN A 140 10.91 -9.79 -24.62
CA GLN A 140 9.62 -9.81 -23.93
C GLN A 140 9.76 -9.53 -22.42
N MET A 141 10.74 -10.15 -21.77
CA MET A 141 11.03 -9.90 -20.35
C MET A 141 11.37 -8.44 -20.10
N GLU A 142 12.20 -7.84 -20.95
CA GLU A 142 12.58 -6.43 -20.85
C GLU A 142 11.38 -5.49 -21.07
N ARG A 143 10.53 -5.79 -22.06
CA ARG A 143 9.29 -5.05 -22.29
C ARG A 143 8.37 -5.09 -21.07
N SER A 144 8.15 -6.27 -20.49
CA SER A 144 7.33 -6.44 -19.28
C SER A 144 7.91 -5.69 -18.08
N ARG A 145 9.22 -5.73 -17.91
CA ARG A 145 9.93 -4.97 -16.87
C ARG A 145 9.74 -3.46 -17.02
N MET A 146 9.92 -2.93 -18.22
CA MET A 146 9.71 -1.51 -18.51
C MET A 146 8.27 -1.05 -18.27
N MET A 147 7.27 -1.92 -18.51
CA MET A 147 5.86 -1.61 -18.21
C MET A 147 5.57 -1.55 -16.71
N LEU A 148 6.23 -2.39 -15.90
CA LEU A 148 6.07 -2.42 -14.45
C LEU A 148 6.80 -1.26 -13.73
N GLY A 149 7.94 -0.83 -14.28
CA GLY A 149 8.85 0.13 -13.65
C GLY A 149 8.19 1.43 -13.15
N PRO A 150 7.37 2.14 -13.94
CA PRO A 150 6.73 3.39 -13.51
C PRO A 150 5.84 3.21 -12.29
N ALA A 151 5.00 2.15 -12.27
CA ALA A 151 4.10 1.88 -11.16
C ALA A 151 4.88 1.49 -9.89
N MET A 152 5.90 0.63 -10.01
CA MET A 152 6.77 0.28 -8.87
C MET A 152 7.50 1.51 -8.31
N THR A 153 8.00 2.39 -9.18
CA THR A 153 8.70 3.62 -8.78
C THR A 153 7.77 4.58 -8.04
N ALA A 154 6.54 4.76 -8.55
CA ALA A 154 5.55 5.62 -7.91
C ALA A 154 5.14 5.09 -6.54
N LEU A 155 4.98 3.77 -6.38
CA LEU A 155 4.68 3.14 -5.08
C LEU A 155 5.86 3.24 -4.10
N ALA A 156 7.10 3.10 -4.58
CA ALA A 156 8.31 3.18 -3.76
C ALA A 156 8.68 4.63 -3.37
N SER A 157 8.08 5.64 -3.99
CA SER A 157 8.43 7.06 -3.78
C SER A 157 8.17 7.58 -2.35
N GLY A 158 7.27 6.92 -1.62
CA GLY A 158 6.79 7.41 -0.32
C GLY A 158 5.91 8.67 -0.41
N GLU A 159 5.51 9.07 -1.63
CA GLU A 159 4.61 10.20 -1.88
C GLU A 159 3.17 9.69 -2.03
N PRO A 160 2.26 9.99 -1.07
CA PRO A 160 0.91 9.42 -1.05
C PRO A 160 0.13 9.66 -2.34
N GLY A 161 0.26 10.85 -2.94
CA GLY A 161 -0.44 11.19 -4.18
C GLY A 161 0.04 10.39 -5.40
N GLN A 162 1.34 10.07 -5.48
CA GLN A 162 1.87 9.23 -6.56
C GLN A 162 1.45 7.77 -6.37
N ALA A 163 1.51 7.28 -5.13
CA ALA A 163 1.09 5.92 -4.81
C ALA A 163 -0.41 5.71 -5.08
N GLU A 164 -1.27 6.68 -4.74
CA GLU A 164 -2.71 6.61 -5.03
C GLU A 164 -3.02 6.65 -6.53
N ALA A 165 -2.36 7.53 -7.28
CA ALA A 165 -2.51 7.60 -8.73
C ALA A 165 -2.07 6.28 -9.39
N ALA A 166 -0.89 5.78 -9.01
CA ALA A 166 -0.41 4.49 -9.49
C ALA A 166 -1.37 3.35 -9.15
N ALA A 167 -1.89 3.31 -7.91
CA ALA A 167 -2.85 2.30 -7.48
C ALA A 167 -4.14 2.32 -8.32
N ALA A 168 -4.65 3.51 -8.66
CA ALA A 168 -5.84 3.64 -9.50
C ALA A 168 -5.66 3.06 -10.91
N ASP A 169 -4.44 3.14 -11.46
CA ASP A 169 -4.10 2.65 -12.80
C ASP A 169 -3.74 1.15 -12.84
N LEU A 170 -3.44 0.54 -11.69
CA LEU A 170 -3.03 -0.87 -11.62
C LEU A 170 -3.99 -1.85 -12.29
N PRO A 171 -5.32 -1.76 -12.17
CA PRO A 171 -6.22 -2.72 -12.81
C PRO A 171 -6.01 -2.79 -14.32
N ALA A 172 -5.81 -1.65 -14.99
CA ALA A 172 -5.57 -1.59 -16.42
C ALA A 172 -4.20 -2.16 -16.79
N LEU A 173 -3.15 -1.79 -16.06
CA LEU A 173 -1.80 -2.33 -16.23
C LEU A 173 -1.78 -3.85 -16.08
N ILE A 174 -2.41 -4.37 -15.03
CA ILE A 174 -2.51 -5.81 -14.75
C ILE A 174 -3.28 -6.53 -15.85
N GLY A 175 -4.37 -5.94 -16.34
CA GLY A 175 -5.11 -6.46 -17.49
C GLY A 175 -4.23 -6.60 -18.73
N HIS A 176 -3.41 -5.59 -19.02
CA HIS A 176 -2.48 -5.61 -20.15
C HIS A 176 -1.37 -6.66 -19.96
N LEU A 177 -0.74 -6.70 -18.79
CA LEU A 177 0.32 -7.67 -18.46
C LEU A 177 -0.19 -9.12 -18.50
N THR A 178 -1.43 -9.35 -18.06
CA THR A 178 -2.07 -10.67 -18.16
C THR A 178 -2.24 -11.10 -19.63
N GLY A 179 -2.61 -10.16 -20.51
CA GLY A 179 -2.70 -10.40 -21.95
C GLY A 179 -1.33 -10.71 -22.57
N GLU A 180 -0.30 -9.92 -22.25
CA GLU A 180 1.08 -10.12 -22.73
C GLU A 180 1.66 -11.46 -22.24
N PHE A 181 1.36 -11.85 -20.99
CA PHE A 181 1.71 -13.16 -20.45
C PHE A 181 1.06 -14.29 -21.24
N ALA A 182 -0.26 -14.21 -21.48
CA ALA A 182 -1.00 -15.21 -22.25
C ALA A 182 -0.48 -15.33 -23.69
N ALA A 183 -0.24 -14.21 -24.37
CA ALA A 183 0.31 -14.19 -25.73
C ALA A 183 1.74 -14.74 -25.80
N THR A 184 2.57 -14.52 -24.77
CA THR A 184 3.91 -15.12 -24.70
C THR A 184 3.83 -16.62 -24.53
N ARG A 185 2.96 -17.10 -23.63
CA ARG A 185 2.72 -18.53 -23.42
C ARG A 185 2.25 -19.23 -24.70
N GLU A 186 1.32 -18.63 -25.43
CA GLU A 186 0.80 -19.17 -26.70
C GLU A 186 1.91 -19.29 -27.75
N ARG A 187 2.73 -18.24 -27.94
CA ARG A 187 3.89 -18.30 -28.84
C ARG A 187 4.90 -19.38 -28.47
N VAL A 188 5.13 -19.61 -27.17
CA VAL A 188 6.00 -20.70 -26.69
C VAL A 188 5.41 -22.06 -27.09
N LEU A 189 4.11 -22.26 -26.89
CA LEU A 189 3.41 -23.49 -27.26
C LEU A 189 3.49 -23.76 -28.78
N GLU A 190 3.26 -22.73 -29.60
CA GLU A 190 3.30 -22.83 -31.06
C GLU A 190 4.71 -23.08 -31.62
N SER A 191 5.76 -22.69 -30.89
CA SER A 191 7.15 -22.92 -31.33
C SER A 191 7.60 -24.39 -31.28
N GLY A 192 6.80 -25.26 -30.67
CA GLY A 192 7.12 -26.67 -30.48
C GLY A 192 6.95 -27.53 -31.75
N LYS A 193 8.04 -28.06 -32.30
CA LYS A 193 8.03 -28.94 -33.49
C LYS A 193 7.59 -30.40 -33.22
N ASN A 194 7.39 -30.80 -31.96
CA ASN A 194 7.06 -32.19 -31.60
C ASN A 194 5.83 -32.23 -30.68
N LEU A 195 4.77 -32.91 -31.14
CA LEU A 195 3.47 -33.02 -30.47
C LEU A 195 3.57 -33.59 -29.03
N GLN A 196 4.50 -34.52 -28.77
CA GLN A 196 4.69 -35.14 -27.46
C GLN A 196 5.40 -34.21 -26.48
N LYS A 197 6.39 -33.44 -26.96
CA LYS A 197 7.04 -32.38 -26.18
C LYS A 197 6.06 -31.23 -25.91
N MET A 198 5.23 -30.90 -26.89
CA MET A 198 4.17 -29.88 -26.77
C MET A 198 3.15 -30.23 -25.68
N LEU A 199 2.80 -31.51 -25.51
CA LEU A 199 1.88 -31.96 -24.44
C LEU A 199 2.49 -31.84 -23.04
N LEU A 200 3.73 -32.32 -22.83
CA LEU A 200 4.43 -32.17 -21.54
C LEU A 200 4.60 -30.69 -21.15
N VAL A 201 4.85 -29.86 -22.16
CA VAL A 201 4.98 -28.43 -22.01
C VAL A 201 3.66 -27.77 -21.70
N LYS A 202 2.58 -28.19 -22.38
CA LYS A 202 1.24 -27.73 -22.09
C LYS A 202 0.88 -28.03 -20.63
N ASP A 203 1.10 -29.26 -20.17
CA ASP A 203 0.83 -29.64 -18.77
C ASP A 203 1.67 -28.80 -17.79
N LEU A 204 2.94 -28.51 -18.11
CA LEU A 204 3.79 -27.67 -17.27
C LEU A 204 3.40 -26.19 -17.32
N LEU A 205 3.06 -25.63 -18.48
CA LEU A 205 2.60 -24.26 -18.64
C LEU A 205 1.20 -24.05 -18.06
N GLU A 206 0.34 -25.08 -18.11
CA GLU A 206 -0.92 -25.14 -17.37
C GLU A 206 -0.64 -25.24 -15.87
N SER A 207 0.40 -25.98 -15.45
CA SER A 207 0.84 -25.98 -14.06
C SER A 207 1.41 -24.62 -13.63
N VAL A 208 2.10 -23.87 -14.49
CA VAL A 208 2.55 -22.49 -14.24
C VAL A 208 1.35 -21.54 -14.14
N ALA A 209 0.33 -21.69 -14.99
CA ALA A 209 -0.93 -20.97 -14.86
C ALA A 209 -1.74 -21.38 -13.60
N MET A 210 -1.55 -22.61 -13.12
CA MET A 210 -2.09 -23.08 -11.84
C MET A 210 -1.27 -22.58 -10.63
N VAL A 211 0.05 -22.46 -10.78
CA VAL A 211 1.04 -21.96 -9.81
C VAL A 211 1.10 -20.44 -9.82
N SER A 212 0.40 -19.78 -10.76
CA SER A 212 0.46 -18.33 -10.99
C SER A 212 0.61 -17.57 -9.68
N ALA A 213 1.71 -16.84 -9.59
CA ALA A 213 2.06 -16.00 -8.47
C ALA A 213 0.96 -15.00 -8.15
N MET A 214 0.06 -14.65 -9.10
CA MET A 214 -1.21 -14.01 -8.79
C MET A 214 -2.01 -14.77 -7.71
N LYS A 215 -2.17 -16.10 -7.78
CA LYS A 215 -2.80 -16.94 -6.74
C LYS A 215 -1.93 -17.09 -5.48
N MET A 216 -0.62 -16.89 -5.59
CA MET A 216 0.33 -17.09 -4.49
C MET A 216 0.59 -15.84 -3.63
N ALA A 217 0.58 -14.68 -4.25
CA ALA A 217 0.77 -13.37 -3.64
C ALA A 217 -0.53 -12.75 -3.12
N LEU A 218 -1.66 -13.40 -3.39
CA LEU A 218 -2.88 -13.21 -2.62
C LEU A 218 -2.50 -13.32 -1.14
N PRO A 219 -2.59 -12.23 -0.36
CA PRO A 219 -2.36 -12.35 1.07
C PRO A 219 -3.38 -13.34 1.65
N ARG A 220 -3.07 -13.98 2.78
CA ARG A 220 -3.93 -15.03 3.39
C ARG A 220 -5.39 -14.59 3.59
N MET A 221 -5.63 -13.28 3.63
CA MET A 221 -6.86 -12.54 3.30
C MET A 221 -7.95 -13.27 2.49
N LEU A 222 -7.57 -14.12 1.53
CA LEU A 222 -8.46 -14.67 0.51
C LEU A 222 -8.55 -16.21 0.49
N ARG A 223 -8.11 -16.88 1.57
CA ARG A 223 -8.28 -18.34 1.79
C ARG A 223 -9.30 -18.56 2.92
N PRO A 224 -10.39 -19.35 2.75
CA PRO A 224 -11.54 -19.30 3.66
C PRO A 224 -11.30 -20.05 4.98
N ALA A 225 -11.78 -19.47 6.09
CA ALA A 225 -12.24 -20.21 7.27
C ALA A 225 -13.79 -20.36 7.25
N THR A 226 -14.51 -19.45 6.58
CA THR A 226 -15.96 -19.53 6.32
C THR A 226 -16.28 -18.74 5.03
N SER A 227 -16.99 -19.35 4.08
CA SER A 227 -17.26 -18.77 2.76
C SER A 227 -18.58 -18.00 2.74
N ALA A 228 -18.59 -16.81 2.14
CA ALA A 228 -19.78 -16.18 1.57
C ALA A 228 -19.62 -16.16 0.05
N THR A 229 -20.49 -16.87 -0.67
CA THR A 229 -20.44 -16.95 -2.15
C THR A 229 -21.11 -15.73 -2.76
N LEU A 230 -20.38 -14.91 -3.52
CA LEU A 230 -20.96 -13.93 -4.44
C LEU A 230 -21.13 -14.59 -5.82
N GLY A 231 -22.36 -14.59 -6.34
CA GLY A 231 -22.80 -15.43 -7.46
C GLY A 231 -22.13 -15.12 -8.81
N VAL A 232 -21.95 -16.18 -9.62
CA VAL A 232 -21.38 -16.16 -10.98
C VAL A 232 -22.38 -16.77 -11.97
N GLY A 233 -22.58 -16.11 -13.12
CA GLY A 233 -23.08 -16.75 -14.33
C GLY A 233 -21.92 -17.33 -15.14
N LEU A 234 -21.97 -18.63 -15.46
CA LEU A 234 -21.04 -19.29 -16.38
C LEU A 234 -21.42 -18.94 -17.83
N VAL A 235 -20.48 -18.40 -18.62
CA VAL A 235 -20.66 -18.29 -20.08
C VAL A 235 -19.64 -19.20 -20.76
N MET A 236 -20.13 -20.19 -21.48
CA MET A 236 -19.36 -21.20 -22.21
C MET A 236 -19.12 -20.71 -23.64
N GLY A 237 -17.88 -20.32 -23.95
CA GLY A 237 -17.42 -20.01 -25.31
C GLY A 237 -16.78 -21.24 -25.95
N SER A 238 -16.99 -21.44 -27.25
CA SER A 238 -16.78 -22.70 -27.97
C SER A 238 -15.33 -23.09 -28.29
N ASN A 239 -14.28 -22.37 -27.86
CA ASN A 239 -12.88 -22.68 -28.24
C ASN A 239 -11.83 -22.58 -27.12
N GLY A 240 -12.22 -22.72 -25.85
CA GLY A 240 -11.24 -22.82 -24.77
C GLY A 240 -11.88 -22.55 -23.43
N VAL A 241 -11.57 -23.40 -22.45
CA VAL A 241 -12.02 -23.23 -21.07
C VAL A 241 -11.40 -21.95 -20.52
N MET A 242 -12.11 -20.83 -20.57
CA MET A 242 -11.82 -19.69 -19.70
C MET A 242 -12.21 -20.12 -18.29
N MET A 243 -11.21 -20.60 -17.54
CA MET A 243 -11.33 -20.86 -16.12
C MET A 243 -11.48 -19.51 -15.40
N GLY A 244 -12.69 -18.97 -15.39
CA GLY A 244 -13.04 -17.79 -14.61
C GLY A 244 -12.78 -18.10 -13.14
N THR A 245 -11.76 -17.47 -12.57
CA THR A 245 -11.50 -17.56 -11.13
C THR A 245 -12.72 -17.01 -10.40
N ARG A 246 -13.48 -17.90 -9.75
CA ARG A 246 -14.55 -17.52 -8.82
C ARG A 246 -13.95 -16.54 -7.80
N LEU A 247 -14.59 -15.39 -7.66
CA LEU A 247 -14.26 -14.34 -6.71
C LEU A 247 -14.49 -14.91 -5.30
N VAL A 248 -13.41 -15.17 -4.55
CA VAL A 248 -13.50 -15.56 -3.13
C VAL A 248 -12.77 -14.50 -2.33
N VAL A 249 -13.46 -13.38 -2.09
CA VAL A 249 -13.04 -12.44 -1.05
C VAL A 249 -13.70 -12.85 0.25
N SER A 250 -12.90 -13.08 1.30
CA SER A 250 -13.47 -13.43 2.61
C SER A 250 -14.22 -12.24 3.19
N ALA A 251 -15.34 -12.47 3.85
CA ALA A 251 -16.07 -11.42 4.56
C ALA A 251 -15.16 -10.70 5.58
N GLU A 252 -14.24 -11.45 6.19
CA GLU A 252 -13.23 -10.94 7.10
C GLU A 252 -12.28 -9.93 6.45
N TRP A 253 -11.86 -10.17 5.20
CA TRP A 253 -11.02 -9.24 4.47
C TRP A 253 -11.76 -7.96 4.12
N VAL A 254 -13.01 -8.06 3.66
CA VAL A 254 -13.82 -6.90 3.32
C VAL A 254 -14.02 -6.03 4.55
N GLU A 255 -14.33 -6.64 5.70
CA GLU A 255 -14.49 -5.92 6.95
C GLU A 255 -13.17 -5.28 7.41
N MET A 256 -12.04 -6.00 7.31
CA MET A 256 -10.72 -5.43 7.60
C MET A 256 -10.42 -4.20 6.74
N MET A 257 -10.62 -4.27 5.42
CA MET A 257 -10.41 -3.13 4.52
C MET A 257 -11.37 -1.98 4.82
N ARG A 258 -12.64 -2.29 5.10
CA ARG A 258 -13.65 -1.30 5.51
C ARG A 258 -13.24 -0.55 6.78
N GLN A 259 -12.72 -1.25 7.79
CA GLN A 259 -12.24 -0.63 9.02
C GLN A 259 -11.08 0.32 8.74
N LEU A 260 -10.12 -0.09 7.91
CA LEU A 260 -8.98 0.75 7.52
C LEU A 260 -9.39 1.99 6.72
N VAL A 261 -10.38 1.87 5.82
CA VAL A 261 -10.92 3.02 5.06
C VAL A 261 -11.68 3.97 5.97
N ARG A 262 -12.55 3.46 6.85
CA ARG A 262 -13.32 4.29 7.81
C ARG A 262 -12.40 5.05 8.76
N ALA A 263 -11.29 4.41 9.13
CA ALA A 263 -10.25 4.99 9.94
C ALA A 263 -9.41 6.03 9.18
N GLY A 264 -9.51 6.10 7.84
CA GLY A 264 -8.68 6.95 6.98
C GLY A 264 -7.23 6.48 6.90
N VAL A 265 -6.96 5.22 7.23
CA VAL A 265 -5.63 4.61 7.22
C VAL A 265 -5.24 4.21 5.80
N ILE A 266 -6.17 3.69 5.01
CA ILE A 266 -5.94 3.40 3.59
C ILE A 266 -6.96 4.15 2.73
N SER A 267 -6.59 4.46 1.50
CA SER A 267 -7.46 5.22 0.61
C SER A 267 -8.51 4.34 -0.06
N LEU A 268 -9.69 4.91 -0.29
CA LEU A 268 -10.76 4.23 -1.03
C LEU A 268 -10.33 3.87 -2.47
N PRO A 269 -9.62 4.73 -3.23
CA PRO A 269 -9.09 4.36 -4.54
C PRO A 269 -8.24 3.09 -4.51
N ALA A 270 -7.34 2.94 -3.52
CA ALA A 270 -6.48 1.76 -3.44
C ALA A 270 -7.25 0.48 -3.10
N VAL A 271 -8.23 0.56 -2.19
CA VAL A 271 -9.11 -0.58 -1.90
C VAL A 271 -9.97 -0.94 -3.12
N SER A 272 -10.51 0.05 -3.82
CA SER A 272 -11.26 -0.15 -5.06
C SER A 272 -10.40 -0.85 -6.13
N ALA A 273 -9.15 -0.41 -6.31
CA ALA A 273 -8.21 -1.04 -7.21
C ALA A 273 -7.93 -2.49 -6.83
N ALA A 274 -7.62 -2.77 -5.56
CA ALA A 274 -7.41 -4.13 -5.06
C ALA A 274 -8.62 -5.04 -5.35
N VAL A 275 -9.82 -4.56 -5.06
CA VAL A 275 -11.06 -5.29 -5.35
C VAL A 275 -11.25 -5.55 -6.84
N ARG A 276 -11.01 -4.56 -7.69
CA ARG A 276 -11.11 -4.70 -9.17
C ARG A 276 -10.11 -5.72 -9.71
N ILE A 277 -8.88 -5.69 -9.22
CA ILE A 277 -7.84 -6.67 -9.56
C ILE A 277 -8.30 -8.09 -9.18
N HIS A 278 -8.91 -8.23 -8.00
CA HIS A 278 -9.43 -9.52 -7.51
C HIS A 278 -10.70 -9.99 -8.23
N ALA A 279 -11.54 -9.08 -8.72
CA ALA A 279 -12.76 -9.41 -9.45
C ALA A 279 -12.51 -9.89 -10.90
N GLY A 280 -11.31 -9.64 -11.44
CA GLY A 280 -10.88 -10.11 -12.76
C GLY A 280 -11.46 -9.31 -13.94
N GLN A 281 -11.10 -9.72 -15.17
CA GLN A 281 -11.39 -9.00 -16.41
C GLN A 281 -12.89 -8.92 -16.79
N VAL A 282 -13.75 -9.80 -16.25
CA VAL A 282 -15.20 -9.78 -16.54
C VAL A 282 -15.88 -8.51 -16.01
N MET A 283 -15.26 -7.83 -15.03
CA MET A 283 -15.80 -6.58 -14.45
C MET A 283 -15.15 -5.31 -15.03
N MET A 284 -14.16 -5.44 -15.93
CA MET A 284 -13.49 -4.29 -16.57
C MET A 284 -14.31 -3.65 -17.70
N ALA A 285 -15.43 -4.27 -18.09
CA ALA A 285 -16.36 -3.75 -19.09
C ALA A 285 -17.38 -2.74 -18.51
N GLU A 286 -17.53 -2.67 -17.18
CA GLU A 286 -18.32 -1.63 -16.53
C GLU A 286 -17.44 -0.38 -16.35
N ALA A 287 -17.51 0.49 -17.35
CA ALA A 287 -16.75 1.71 -17.48
C ALA A 287 -16.97 2.70 -16.32
N TYR A 288 -15.87 3.35 -15.93
CA TYR A 288 -15.76 4.65 -15.25
C TYR A 288 -16.56 4.87 -13.95
N GLY A 289 -15.83 4.91 -12.84
CA GLY A 289 -16.19 5.73 -11.68
C GLY A 289 -16.90 5.05 -10.52
N ASP A 290 -17.57 3.91 -10.73
CA ASP A 290 -18.38 3.29 -9.68
C ASP A 290 -17.76 2.02 -9.07
N LEU A 291 -17.93 1.86 -7.74
CA LEU A 291 -17.67 0.62 -7.01
C LEU A 291 -18.73 -0.43 -7.39
N PRO A 292 -18.36 -1.73 -7.53
CA PRO A 292 -19.33 -2.80 -7.76
C PRO A 292 -20.45 -2.78 -6.71
N ARG A 293 -21.71 -3.08 -7.08
CA ARG A 293 -22.86 -3.04 -6.15
C ARG A 293 -22.58 -3.83 -4.86
N GLY A 294 -22.04 -5.05 -4.94
CA GLY A 294 -21.70 -5.85 -3.77
C GLY A 294 -20.59 -5.26 -2.87
N VAL A 295 -19.72 -4.39 -3.41
CA VAL A 295 -18.65 -3.70 -2.68
C VAL A 295 -19.18 -2.40 -2.09
N ARG A 296 -20.07 -1.71 -2.80
CA ARG A 296 -20.84 -0.57 -2.29
C ARG A 296 -21.75 -0.99 -1.13
N ASP A 297 -22.42 -2.13 -1.26
CA ASP A 297 -23.30 -2.70 -0.24
C ASP A 297 -22.52 -3.20 0.99
N ALA A 298 -21.27 -3.69 0.80
CA ALA A 298 -20.41 -4.16 1.89
C ALA A 298 -19.62 -3.03 2.59
N LEU A 299 -19.18 -2.00 1.86
CA LEU A 299 -18.53 -0.81 2.41
C LEU A 299 -19.54 0.18 3.03
N GLY A 300 -20.80 0.11 2.58
CA GLY A 300 -21.93 0.89 3.06
C GLY A 300 -22.15 2.18 2.25
N ASP A 301 -23.42 2.54 2.02
CA ASP A 301 -23.83 3.73 1.26
C ASP A 301 -24.03 4.96 2.18
N GLY A 302 -23.12 5.13 3.16
CA GLY A 302 -23.17 6.20 4.16
C GLY A 302 -22.92 7.60 3.55
N PRO A 303 -23.39 8.70 4.19
CA PRO A 303 -23.07 10.06 3.75
C PRO A 303 -21.56 10.32 3.62
N GLU A 304 -20.74 9.59 4.39
CA GLU A 304 -19.26 9.62 4.34
C GLU A 304 -18.71 9.07 3.02
N VAL A 305 -19.38 8.09 2.41
CA VAL A 305 -19.01 7.47 1.13
C VAL A 305 -19.55 8.27 -0.06
N ARG A 306 -20.74 8.89 0.09
CA ARG A 306 -21.37 9.72 -0.96
C ARG A 306 -20.77 11.13 -1.07
N GLY A 307 -20.16 11.65 0.00
CA GLY A 307 -19.53 12.99 0.02
C GLY A 307 -18.13 13.04 -0.57
N MET A 308 -17.47 11.91 -0.78
CA MET A 308 -16.07 11.84 -1.22
C MET A 308 -15.97 11.81 -2.75
N ARG A 309 -16.45 12.87 -3.41
CA ARG A 309 -16.13 13.13 -4.82
C ARG A 309 -14.71 13.69 -4.90
N VAL A 310 -13.88 13.04 -5.73
CA VAL A 310 -12.64 13.63 -6.23
C VAL A 310 -13.04 14.90 -6.98
N THR A 311 -12.81 16.05 -6.36
CA THR A 311 -12.86 17.33 -7.06
C THR A 311 -11.44 17.62 -7.50
N ASP A 312 -11.25 17.61 -8.82
CA ASP A 312 -9.97 17.87 -9.43
C ASP A 312 -9.50 19.29 -9.09
N ARG A 313 -8.24 19.35 -8.66
CA ARG A 313 -7.53 20.49 -8.05
C ARG A 313 -7.31 21.73 -8.92
N ALA A 314 -7.96 21.87 -10.07
CA ALA A 314 -7.55 22.86 -11.08
C ALA A 314 -8.52 24.03 -11.32
N GLY A 315 -9.66 24.13 -10.61
CA GLY A 315 -10.76 25.02 -11.03
C GLY A 315 -10.89 26.39 -10.36
N ALA A 316 -10.28 26.66 -9.19
CA ALA A 316 -10.74 27.78 -8.34
C ALA A 316 -9.71 28.86 -7.97
N GLY A 317 -8.44 28.76 -8.37
CA GLY A 317 -7.43 29.78 -8.02
C GLY A 317 -7.23 29.99 -6.50
N MET A 318 -7.68 29.05 -5.66
CA MET A 318 -7.54 29.09 -4.21
C MET A 318 -6.14 28.59 -3.83
N ALA A 319 -5.40 29.39 -3.07
CA ALA A 319 -4.11 28.97 -2.51
C ALA A 319 -4.29 27.71 -1.63
N GLU A 320 -3.35 26.76 -1.71
CA GLU A 320 -3.39 25.59 -0.81
C GLU A 320 -3.37 26.07 0.66
N PRO A 321 -4.22 25.50 1.54
CA PRO A 321 -4.20 25.82 2.96
C PRO A 321 -2.82 25.59 3.57
N PRO A 322 -2.35 26.43 4.51
CA PRO A 322 -1.05 26.26 5.13
C PRO A 322 -0.93 24.92 5.87
N GLU A 323 0.28 24.36 5.84
CA GLU A 323 0.67 23.19 6.62
C GLU A 323 1.37 23.66 7.90
N HIS A 324 0.78 23.35 9.06
CA HIS A 324 1.29 23.70 10.39
C HIS A 324 2.13 22.57 10.97
N HIS A 325 3.31 22.87 11.49
CA HIS A 325 4.12 21.91 12.25
C HIS A 325 3.61 21.85 13.69
N VAL A 326 3.06 20.70 14.08
CA VAL A 326 2.55 20.51 15.45
C VAL A 326 3.69 20.52 16.45
N MET A 327 4.82 19.88 16.12
CA MET A 327 6.05 19.98 16.90
C MET A 327 6.96 21.07 16.31
N PRO A 328 7.42 22.06 17.11
CA PRO A 328 8.17 23.20 16.59
C PRO A 328 9.47 22.82 15.88
N GLN A 329 9.60 23.19 14.61
CA GLN A 329 10.76 22.86 13.79
C GLN A 329 12.09 23.44 14.32
N GLU A 330 12.04 24.60 14.98
CA GLU A 330 13.23 25.25 15.56
C GLU A 330 13.85 24.48 16.73
N PHE A 331 13.08 23.56 17.33
CA PHE A 331 13.54 22.68 18.40
C PHE A 331 13.76 21.25 17.89
N ARG A 332 13.99 21.06 16.59
CA ARG A 332 14.23 19.74 15.98
C ARG A 332 15.22 18.89 16.75
N GLU A 333 16.38 19.42 17.08
CA GLU A 333 17.41 18.69 17.84
C GLU A 333 16.92 18.22 19.22
N TRP A 334 16.01 18.96 19.84
CA TRP A 334 15.38 18.55 21.10
C TRP A 334 14.47 17.34 20.88
N PHE A 335 13.67 17.33 19.82
CA PHE A 335 12.82 16.20 19.47
C PHE A 335 13.63 14.97 19.01
N GLU A 336 14.67 15.16 18.19
CA GLU A 336 15.53 14.05 17.72
C GLU A 336 16.20 13.32 18.89
N LYS A 337 16.65 14.04 19.93
CA LYS A 337 17.19 13.43 21.17
C LYS A 337 16.20 12.54 21.91
N ARG A 338 14.89 12.70 21.65
CA ARG A 338 13.80 11.91 22.25
C ARG A 338 13.25 10.86 21.28
N GLY A 339 13.93 10.63 20.15
CA GLY A 339 13.61 9.57 19.20
C GLY A 339 12.62 9.96 18.11
N PHE A 340 12.43 11.26 17.84
CA PHE A 340 11.68 11.74 16.68
C PHE A 340 12.59 11.82 15.44
N THR A 341 12.93 10.65 14.89
CA THR A 341 13.74 10.49 13.68
C THR A 341 13.01 9.59 12.68
N ASP A 342 13.46 9.60 11.42
CA ASP A 342 12.97 8.71 10.36
C ASP A 342 11.44 8.76 10.23
N GLU A 343 10.75 7.63 10.43
CA GLU A 343 9.28 7.53 10.34
C GLU A 343 8.56 8.34 11.42
N MET A 344 9.27 8.69 12.49
CA MET A 344 8.82 9.51 13.60
C MET A 344 9.40 10.92 13.54
N SER A 345 9.99 11.33 12.42
CA SER A 345 10.41 12.72 12.22
C SER A 345 9.24 13.67 12.47
N ILE A 346 9.52 14.80 13.11
CA ILE A 346 8.52 15.86 13.35
C ILE A 346 7.88 16.39 12.06
N ASP A 347 8.53 16.21 10.90
CA ASP A 347 7.97 16.56 9.59
C ASP A 347 6.78 15.69 9.16
N HIS A 348 6.55 14.58 9.85
CA HIS A 348 5.36 13.76 9.67
C HIS A 348 4.17 14.26 10.48
N PHE A 349 4.38 15.18 11.43
CA PHE A 349 3.36 15.71 12.32
C PHE A 349 2.97 17.13 11.90
N CYS A 350 2.53 17.26 10.65
CA CYS A 350 1.94 18.49 10.15
C CYS A 350 0.43 18.36 10.02
N VAL A 351 -0.30 19.48 10.13
CA VAL A 351 -1.76 19.51 9.89
C VAL A 351 -2.10 20.61 8.90
N ARG A 352 -3.08 20.36 8.04
CA ARG A 352 -3.68 21.43 7.24
C ARG A 352 -4.69 22.16 8.07
N MET A 353 -4.61 23.48 8.04
CA MET A 353 -5.53 24.35 8.74
C MET A 353 -5.84 25.58 7.92
N GLU A 354 -6.99 26.20 8.21
CA GLU A 354 -7.37 27.46 7.59
C GLU A 354 -6.33 28.55 7.91
N GLN A 355 -6.05 29.42 6.95
CA GLN A 355 -5.07 30.51 7.11
C GLN A 355 -5.33 31.36 8.36
N ALA A 356 -6.60 31.68 8.66
CA ALA A 356 -6.96 32.46 9.85
C ALA A 356 -6.63 31.70 11.15
N SER A 357 -6.97 30.40 11.21
CA SER A 357 -6.66 29.54 12.35
C SER A 357 -5.15 29.37 12.54
N HIS A 358 -4.41 29.17 11.44
CA HIS A 358 -2.95 29.10 11.44
C HIS A 358 -2.30 30.39 11.94
N GLN A 359 -2.81 31.54 11.54
CA GLN A 359 -2.34 32.82 12.06
C GLN A 359 -2.69 32.99 13.54
N ALA A 360 -3.89 32.57 13.96
CA ALA A 360 -4.34 32.71 15.34
C ALA A 360 -3.45 31.96 16.34
N ILE A 361 -3.07 30.72 16.04
CA ILE A 361 -2.17 29.92 16.91
C ILE A 361 -0.75 30.49 16.98
N HIS A 362 -0.38 31.34 16.02
CA HIS A 362 0.91 32.05 15.99
C HIS A 362 0.80 33.53 16.41
N GLY A 363 -0.29 33.94 17.08
CA GLY A 363 -0.44 35.30 17.61
C GLY A 363 -0.84 36.37 16.58
N GLY A 364 -1.24 35.97 15.37
CA GLY A 364 -1.72 36.84 14.30
C GLY A 364 -0.60 37.46 13.45
N GLY A 365 -0.74 37.42 12.12
CA GLY A 365 0.20 38.08 11.21
C GLY A 365 1.58 37.42 11.11
N ASP A 366 2.64 38.11 11.57
CA ASP A 366 4.04 37.65 11.51
C ASP A 366 4.36 36.73 12.70
N TRP A 367 4.54 35.44 12.42
CA TRP A 367 4.87 34.40 13.40
C TRP A 367 6.13 34.70 14.23
N ARG A 368 7.06 35.54 13.73
CA ARG A 368 8.24 35.95 14.48
C ARG A 368 7.89 36.89 15.63
N LEU A 369 6.93 37.78 15.41
CA LEU A 369 6.41 38.69 16.45
C LEU A 369 5.53 37.92 17.44
N GLY A 370 4.79 36.93 16.94
CA GLY A 370 3.97 36.01 17.72
C GLY A 370 4.70 35.29 18.86
N ARG A 371 6.03 35.09 18.74
CA ARG A 371 6.84 34.40 19.77
C ARG A 371 6.86 35.06 21.14
N ASN A 372 6.52 36.34 21.20
CA ASN A 372 6.40 37.05 22.47
C ASN A 372 5.04 36.85 23.15
N TRP A 373 4.05 36.32 22.43
CA TRP A 373 2.71 36.07 22.95
C TRP A 373 2.68 34.80 23.81
N ALA A 374 1.95 34.86 24.93
CA ALA A 374 1.90 33.77 25.90
C ALA A 374 1.12 32.54 25.40
N GLY A 375 0.15 32.74 24.50
CA GLY A 375 -0.66 31.67 23.90
C GLY A 375 -0.13 31.14 22.57
N GLU A 376 1.09 31.51 22.17
CA GLU A 376 1.69 31.04 20.92
C GLU A 376 2.00 29.55 21.01
N TRP A 377 1.53 28.79 20.02
CA TRP A 377 1.56 27.32 20.02
C TRP A 377 2.94 26.74 20.29
N ASN A 378 3.99 27.19 19.57
CA ASN A 378 5.32 26.59 19.72
C ASN A 378 5.92 26.84 21.10
N ARG A 379 5.70 28.05 21.64
CA ARG A 379 6.14 28.40 22.99
C ARG A 379 5.41 27.59 24.04
N LEU A 380 4.09 27.46 23.92
CA LEU A 380 3.27 26.67 24.83
C LEU A 380 3.75 25.22 24.85
N VAL A 381 3.82 24.56 23.69
CA VAL A 381 4.28 23.18 23.56
C VAL A 381 5.64 22.99 24.24
N MET A 382 6.61 23.87 23.96
CA MET A 382 7.93 23.75 24.58
C MET A 382 7.96 24.07 26.08
N SER A 383 7.06 24.92 26.58
CA SER A 383 6.92 25.18 28.01
C SER A 383 6.44 23.92 28.71
N GLU A 384 5.31 23.38 28.27
CA GLU A 384 4.68 22.18 28.86
C GLU A 384 5.61 20.98 28.83
N LEU A 385 6.31 20.77 27.70
CA LEU A 385 7.29 19.69 27.59
C LEU A 385 8.49 19.85 28.53
N ARG A 386 8.99 21.08 28.74
CA ARG A 386 10.10 21.33 29.68
C ARG A 386 9.65 21.22 31.13
N ASP A 387 8.45 21.72 31.44
CA ASP A 387 7.85 21.64 32.78
C ASP A 387 7.62 20.17 33.16
N ALA A 388 7.13 19.36 32.21
CA ALA A 388 7.01 17.91 32.38
C ALA A 388 8.38 17.23 32.59
N GLU A 389 9.44 17.62 31.87
CA GLU A 389 10.79 17.11 32.14
C GLU A 389 11.33 17.47 33.51
N MET A 390 11.10 18.72 33.94
CA MET A 390 11.50 19.17 35.27
C MET A 390 10.74 18.40 36.36
N ALA A 391 9.43 18.19 36.17
CA ALA A 391 8.61 17.42 37.10
C ALA A 391 9.00 15.94 37.17
N ALA A 392 9.33 15.33 36.03
CA ALA A 392 9.77 13.94 35.95
C ALA A 392 11.22 13.75 36.43
N GLY A 393 12.04 14.82 36.47
CA GLY A 393 13.45 14.76 36.82
C GLY A 393 14.31 13.98 35.82
N ARG A 394 13.80 13.76 34.60
CA ARG A 394 14.46 13.00 33.53
C ARG A 394 13.99 13.48 32.16
N MET A 395 14.71 13.05 31.13
CA MET A 395 14.27 13.25 29.75
C MET A 395 12.95 12.51 29.50
N LEU A 396 12.00 13.18 28.85
CA LEU A 396 10.76 12.55 28.39
C LEU A 396 11.05 11.54 27.28
N THR A 397 10.30 10.45 27.30
CA THR A 397 10.23 9.51 26.19
C THR A 397 9.38 10.09 25.06
N ARG A 398 9.53 9.55 23.85
CA ARG A 398 8.72 9.92 22.68
C ARG A 398 7.21 9.86 22.96
N ASN A 399 6.76 8.82 23.65
CA ASN A 399 5.35 8.59 23.92
C ASN A 399 4.80 9.61 24.91
N GLU A 400 5.57 9.97 25.93
CA GLU A 400 5.18 11.04 26.86
C GLU A 400 5.09 12.39 26.14
N VAL A 401 6.02 12.69 25.23
CA VAL A 401 5.93 13.89 24.38
C VAL A 401 4.66 13.87 23.53
N LEU A 402 4.35 12.74 22.87
CA LEU A 402 3.14 12.62 22.04
C LEU A 402 1.86 12.76 22.86
N ASN A 403 1.79 12.20 24.07
CA ASN A 403 0.63 12.33 24.95
C ASN A 403 0.39 13.79 25.35
N ILE A 404 1.45 14.51 25.78
CA ILE A 404 1.36 15.93 26.13
C ILE A 404 0.91 16.76 24.91
N VAL A 405 1.49 16.49 23.74
CA VAL A 405 1.11 17.19 22.51
C VAL A 405 -0.34 16.89 22.12
N ALA A 406 -0.81 15.66 22.29
CA ALA A 406 -2.20 15.27 22.02
C ALA A 406 -3.19 16.03 22.92
N GLU A 407 -2.89 16.15 24.21
CA GLU A 407 -3.69 16.94 25.16
C GLU A 407 -3.78 18.40 24.72
N LEU A 408 -2.63 19.02 24.40
CA LEU A 408 -2.58 20.40 23.93
C LEU A 408 -3.32 20.61 22.61
N MET A 409 -3.22 19.67 21.66
CA MET A 409 -3.96 19.73 20.40
C MET A 409 -5.46 19.71 20.65
N THR A 410 -5.91 18.87 21.59
CA THR A 410 -7.32 18.76 21.97
C THR A 410 -7.83 20.07 22.56
N ASP A 411 -7.08 20.65 23.49
CA ASP A 411 -7.42 21.92 24.15
C ASP A 411 -7.51 23.09 23.16
N TYR A 412 -6.66 23.08 22.12
CA TYR A 412 -6.62 24.11 21.09
C TYR A 412 -7.51 23.80 19.86
N GLY A 413 -8.23 22.67 19.87
CA GLY A 413 -9.07 22.26 18.74
C GLY A 413 -8.29 21.97 17.46
N ILE A 414 -7.01 21.59 17.57
CA ILE A 414 -6.17 21.22 16.43
C ILE A 414 -6.41 19.74 16.11
N PRO A 415 -6.80 19.38 14.87
CA PRO A 415 -7.12 18.00 14.53
C PRO A 415 -5.88 17.11 14.44
N MET A 416 -5.94 15.90 15.00
CA MET A 416 -4.87 14.87 14.87
C MET A 416 -4.95 14.11 13.54
N ASN A 417 -5.02 14.86 12.44
CA ASN A 417 -5.01 14.32 11.07
C ASN A 417 -3.68 14.68 10.41
N PHE A 418 -2.61 14.01 10.86
CA PHE A 418 -1.27 14.34 10.44
C PHE A 418 -1.03 14.05 8.95
N ILE A 419 -0.27 14.94 8.32
CA ILE A 419 0.25 14.80 6.97
C ILE A 419 1.77 14.96 7.00
N ARG A 420 2.45 14.28 6.07
CA ARG A 420 3.85 14.56 5.79
C ARG A 420 3.95 15.92 5.11
N ARG A 421 4.85 16.77 5.61
CA ARG A 421 5.22 18.02 4.93
C ARG A 421 5.72 17.69 3.51
N ARG A 422 5.21 18.39 2.49
CA ARG A 422 5.85 18.38 1.17
C ARG A 422 7.22 19.07 1.29
N GLY A 423 8.28 18.38 0.88
CA GLY A 423 9.63 18.94 0.84
C GLY A 423 9.66 20.22 0.01
N ARG A 424 10.51 21.18 0.41
CA ARG A 424 10.88 22.32 -0.44
C ARG A 424 11.82 21.90 -1.54
#